data_AF-W1VHS0-F1
#
_entry.id   AF-W1VHS0-F1
#
_cell.length_a   1.000
_cell.length_b   1.000
_cell.length_c   1.000
_cell.angle_alpha   90.00
_cell.angle_beta   90.00
_cell.angle_gamma   90.00
#
_symmetry.space_group_name_H-M   'P 1'
#
loop_
_entity.id
_entity.type
_entity.pdbx_description
1 polymer ?
#
loop_
_entity_poly.entity_id
_entity_poly.type
_entity_poly.pdbx_seq_one_letter_code
_entity_poly.pdbx_strand_id
1 'polypeptide(L)'
;MNPFVSLLIMAAVALVVAVGGLALSAIVSPNRKNKVKTANYECGIDPTPSNTESGRFPIAFYLVGMTFIIFDVEVVFLYPWATAFHQLGFFGLSAALVFIALITVPYVLEWRRGGLDWD
;
A
#
# COMPACT_ATOMS: atom_id res chain seq x y z
N MET A 1 32.37 -5.23 -4.02
CA MET A 1 31.57 -4.33 -3.14
C MET A 1 30.29 -5.05 -2.77
N ASN A 2 29.88 -5.03 -1.50
CA ASN A 2 28.59 -5.61 -1.10
C ASN A 2 27.45 -4.79 -1.74
N PRO A 3 26.54 -5.39 -2.52
CA PRO A 3 25.47 -4.67 -3.22
C PRO A 3 24.55 -3.92 -2.25
N PHE A 4 24.42 -4.39 -1.01
CA PHE A 4 23.69 -3.72 0.07
C PHE A 4 24.24 -2.34 0.42
N VAL A 5 25.55 -2.12 0.27
CA VAL A 5 26.15 -0.80 0.54
C VAL A 5 25.65 0.22 -0.49
N SER A 6 25.60 -0.16 -1.78
CA SER A 6 25.07 0.70 -2.83
C SER A 6 23.58 1.02 -2.64
N LEU A 7 22.78 0.04 -2.21
CA LEU A 7 21.37 0.25 -1.88
C LEU A 7 21.16 1.22 -0.71
N LEU A 8 21.94 1.07 0.36
CA LEU A 8 21.87 1.96 1.52
C LEU A 8 22.28 3.40 1.15
N ILE A 9 23.32 3.57 0.34
CA ILE A 9 23.73 4.88 -0.15
C ILE A 9 22.61 5.52 -0.98
N MET A 10 21.98 4.77 -1.88
CA MET A 10 20.86 5.27 -2.69
C MET A 10 19.67 5.71 -1.81
N ALA A 11 19.29 4.89 -0.84
CA ALA A 11 18.21 5.21 0.10
C ALA A 11 18.54 6.46 0.94
N ALA A 12 19.78 6.58 1.41
CA ALA A 12 20.24 7.74 2.18
C ALA A 12 20.20 9.03 1.33
N VAL A 13 20.69 8.98 0.09
CA VAL A 13 20.64 10.12 -0.83
C VAL A 13 19.19 10.53 -1.12
N ALA A 14 18.30 9.57 -1.39
CA ALA A 14 16.88 9.85 -1.62
C ALA A 14 16.23 10.55 -0.40
N LEU A 15 16.54 10.08 0.81
CA LEU A 15 16.06 10.68 2.05
C LEU A 15 16.61 12.10 2.27
N VAL A 16 17.90 12.32 2.00
CA VAL A 16 18.53 13.65 2.09
C VAL A 16 17.89 14.61 1.10
N VAL A 17 17.60 14.18 -0.12
CA VAL A 17 16.93 15.03 -1.12
C VAL A 17 15.51 15.36 -0.68
N ALA A 18 14.74 14.38 -0.20
CA ALA A 18 13.36 14.61 0.24
C ALA A 18 13.29 15.54 1.46
N VAL A 19 14.07 15.26 2.50
CA VAL A 19 14.12 16.08 3.72
C VAL A 19 14.74 17.44 3.45
N GLY A 20 15.82 17.49 2.66
CA GLY A 20 16.48 18.73 2.25
C GLY A 20 15.56 19.65 1.46
N GLY A 21 14.76 19.09 0.54
CA GLY A 21 13.75 19.85 -0.21
C GLY A 21 12.67 20.43 0.70
N LEU A 22 12.15 19.63 1.64
CA LEU A 22 11.17 20.10 2.63
C LEU A 22 11.76 21.18 3.56
N ALA A 23 13.00 21.01 4.01
CA ALA A 23 13.71 21.98 4.86
C ALA A 23 13.97 23.30 4.12
N LEU A 24 14.47 23.22 2.89
CA LEU A 24 14.68 24.40 2.03
C LEU A 24 13.36 25.13 1.78
N SER A 25 12.28 24.39 1.47
CA SER A 25 10.95 24.97 1.32
C SER A 25 10.50 25.68 2.60
N ALA A 26 10.70 25.08 3.77
CA ALA A 26 10.33 25.68 5.05
C ALA A 26 11.13 26.95 5.39
N ILE A 27 12.40 27.04 4.97
CA ILE A 27 13.29 28.19 5.24
C ILE A 27 13.09 29.32 4.22
N VAL A 28 12.98 28.98 2.93
CA VAL A 28 12.90 29.97 1.83
C VAL A 28 11.48 30.49 1.62
N SER A 29 10.45 29.70 1.96
CA SER A 29 9.06 30.06 1.69
C SER A 29 8.59 31.26 2.54
N PRO A 30 7.87 32.24 1.96
CA PRO A 30 7.25 33.33 2.70
C PRO A 30 6.23 32.83 3.72
N ASN A 31 6.58 32.86 4.99
CA ASN A 31 5.72 32.38 6.07
C ASN A 31 4.67 33.42 6.48
N ARG A 32 3.58 33.52 5.70
CA ARG A 32 2.42 34.38 6.02
C ARG A 32 1.26 33.54 6.56
N LYS A 33 1.31 33.21 7.84
CA LYS A 33 0.20 32.52 8.53
C LYS A 33 -1.00 33.47 8.66
N ASN A 34 -2.17 33.01 8.24
CA ASN A 34 -3.45 33.71 8.40
C ASN A 34 -4.47 32.65 8.83
N LYS A 35 -5.40 33.00 9.72
CA LYS A 35 -6.49 32.12 10.18
C LYS A 35 -7.20 31.42 9.01
N VAL A 36 -7.44 32.16 7.93
CA VAL A 36 -8.09 31.62 6.71
C VAL A 36 -7.20 30.60 5.98
N LYS A 37 -5.88 30.82 5.93
CA LYS A 37 -4.93 29.90 5.27
C LYS A 37 -4.69 28.60 6.06
N THR A 38 -4.97 28.62 7.36
CA THR A 38 -4.81 27.46 8.26
C THR A 38 -6.13 26.77 8.56
N ALA A 39 -7.25 27.26 8.03
CA ALA A 39 -8.55 26.62 8.17
C ALA A 39 -8.65 25.40 7.24
N ASN A 40 -9.41 24.39 7.66
CA ASN A 40 -9.74 23.26 6.80
C ASN A 40 -10.55 23.74 5.59
N TYR A 41 -10.27 23.16 4.42
CA TYR A 41 -10.97 23.51 3.20
C TYR A 41 -12.37 22.90 3.19
N GLU A 42 -13.40 23.76 3.15
CA GLU A 42 -14.83 23.37 3.09
C GLU A 42 -15.60 24.25 2.09
N CYS A 43 -15.01 24.48 0.90
CA CYS A 43 -15.64 25.25 -0.19
C CYS A 43 -16.18 26.66 0.18
N GLY A 44 -15.59 27.31 1.20
CA GLY A 44 -15.98 28.66 1.65
C GLY A 44 -17.02 28.70 2.77
N ILE A 45 -17.45 27.55 3.28
CA ILE A 45 -18.24 27.42 4.51
C ILE A 45 -17.28 27.23 5.68
N ASP A 46 -17.64 27.70 6.87
CA ASP A 46 -16.86 27.38 8.07
C ASP A 46 -16.86 25.86 8.29
N PRO A 47 -15.70 25.25 8.54
CA PRO A 47 -15.62 23.81 8.73
C PRO A 47 -16.53 23.41 9.88
N THR A 48 -17.54 22.59 9.57
CA THR A 48 -18.46 22.06 10.57
C THR A 48 -17.62 21.35 11.63
N PRO A 49 -17.82 21.60 12.94
CA PRO A 49 -17.14 20.83 13.97
C PRO A 49 -17.40 19.37 13.65
N SER A 50 -16.30 18.72 13.30
CA SER A 50 -16.25 17.40 12.71
C SER A 50 -17.32 16.49 13.28
N ASN A 51 -18.10 15.85 12.42
CA ASN A 51 -18.92 14.68 12.75
C ASN A 51 -18.03 13.48 13.18
N THR A 52 -17.03 13.73 14.03
CA THR A 52 -16.07 12.76 14.56
C THR A 52 -16.77 11.73 15.44
N GLU A 53 -18.03 11.94 15.82
CA GLU A 53 -18.79 11.00 16.64
C GLU A 53 -19.74 10.05 15.86
N SER A 54 -19.97 10.20 14.56
CA SER A 54 -21.02 9.43 13.87
C SER A 54 -20.69 8.84 12.50
N GLY A 55 -19.58 9.22 11.87
CA GLY A 55 -19.17 8.65 10.58
C GLY A 55 -18.45 7.32 10.75
N ARG A 56 -19.17 6.19 10.77
CA ARG A 56 -18.52 4.88 10.58
C ARG A 56 -17.87 4.87 9.20
N PHE A 57 -16.56 4.67 9.13
CA PHE A 57 -15.89 4.43 7.86
C PHE A 57 -16.45 3.16 7.21
N PRO A 58 -16.65 3.14 5.88
CA PRO A 58 -17.09 1.95 5.17
C PRO A 58 -16.20 0.74 5.48
N ILE A 59 -16.82 -0.42 5.70
CA ILE A 59 -16.07 -1.67 5.97
C ILE A 59 -15.30 -2.18 4.74
N ALA A 60 -15.61 -1.68 3.55
CA ALA A 60 -14.93 -2.03 2.29
C ALA A 60 -13.40 -1.86 2.39
N PHE A 61 -12.91 -0.82 3.08
CA PHE A 61 -11.46 -0.64 3.29
C PHE A 61 -10.82 -1.78 4.10
N TYR A 62 -11.56 -2.33 5.06
CA TYR A 62 -11.08 -3.47 5.85
C TYR A 62 -11.05 -4.75 5.02
N LEU A 63 -12.11 -5.03 4.24
CA LEU A 63 -12.17 -6.20 3.37
C LEU A 63 -11.02 -6.19 2.37
N VAL A 64 -10.84 -5.08 1.64
CA VAL A 64 -9.74 -4.94 0.66
C VAL A 64 -8.37 -5.05 1.32
N GLY A 65 -8.17 -4.44 2.50
CA GLY A 65 -6.92 -4.55 3.24
C GLY A 65 -6.62 -5.98 3.71
N MET A 66 -7.64 -6.71 4.16
CA MET A 66 -7.51 -8.11 4.59
C MET A 66 -7.17 -9.01 3.40
N THR A 67 -7.89 -8.89 2.27
CA THR A 67 -7.59 -9.64 1.04
C THR A 67 -6.17 -9.36 0.54
N PHE A 68 -5.73 -8.10 0.58
CA PHE A 68 -4.37 -7.71 0.18
C PHE A 68 -3.30 -8.42 1.02
N ILE A 69 -3.45 -8.46 2.35
CA ILE A 69 -2.49 -9.13 3.23
C ILE A 69 -2.43 -10.64 2.94
N ILE A 70 -3.57 -11.28 2.74
CA ILE A 70 -3.64 -12.71 2.42
C ILE A 70 -2.94 -12.97 1.09
N PHE A 71 -3.26 -12.20 0.05
CA PHE A 71 -2.67 -12.34 -1.28
C PHE A 71 -1.16 -12.06 -1.27
N ASP A 72 -0.68 -11.07 -0.51
CA ASP A 72 0.75 -10.76 -0.39
C ASP A 72 1.52 -11.95 0.21
N VAL A 73 0.97 -12.60 1.25
CA VAL A 73 1.54 -13.81 1.83
C VAL A 73 1.59 -14.97 0.81
N GLU A 74 0.56 -15.12 -0.04
CA GLU A 74 0.55 -16.14 -1.09
C GLU A 74 1.65 -15.91 -2.14
N VAL A 75 1.87 -14.66 -2.54
CA VAL A 75 2.97 -14.29 -3.45
C VAL A 75 4.34 -14.58 -2.83
N VAL A 76 4.49 -14.36 -1.52
CA VAL A 76 5.72 -14.72 -0.80
C VAL A 76 6.06 -16.20 -0.94
N PHE A 77 5.06 -17.10 -0.95
CA PHE A 77 5.27 -18.53 -1.20
C PHE A 77 5.64 -18.86 -2.66
N LEU A 78 5.23 -18.02 -3.61
CA LEU A 78 5.57 -18.21 -5.03
C LEU A 78 7.02 -17.80 -5.35
N TYR A 79 7.64 -16.90 -4.58
CA TYR A 79 9.02 -16.46 -4.88
C TYR A 79 10.07 -17.59 -4.83
N PRO A 80 10.14 -18.45 -3.78
CA PRO A 80 11.08 -19.57 -3.76
C PRO A 80 10.85 -20.55 -4.91
N TRP A 81 9.59 -20.83 -5.24
CA TRP A 81 9.25 -21.68 -6.39
C TRP A 81 9.73 -21.06 -7.71
N ALA A 82 9.45 -19.77 -7.94
CA ALA A 82 9.81 -19.07 -9.16
C ALA A 82 11.34 -19.00 -9.36
N THR A 83 12.08 -18.75 -8.28
CA THR A 83 13.56 -18.69 -8.31
C THR A 83 14.21 -20.07 -8.50
N ALA A 84 13.60 -21.14 -7.96
CA ALA A 84 14.12 -22.50 -8.08
C ALA A 84 13.50 -23.30 -9.25
N PHE A 85 12.65 -22.70 -10.08
CA PHE A 85 11.87 -23.39 -11.12
C PHE A 85 12.67 -24.37 -11.98
N HIS A 86 13.88 -23.97 -12.39
CA HIS A 86 14.78 -24.79 -13.21
C HIS A 86 15.18 -26.12 -12.56
N GLN A 87 15.20 -26.20 -11.22
CA GLN A 87 15.57 -27.41 -10.48
C GLN A 87 14.37 -28.34 -10.25
N LEU A 88 13.15 -27.81 -10.15
CA LEU A 88 11.95 -28.61 -9.85
C LEU A 88 11.26 -29.17 -11.10
N GLY A 89 11.49 -28.58 -12.27
CA GLY A 89 10.95 -29.05 -13.55
C GLY A 89 9.41 -29.20 -13.55
N PHE A 90 8.90 -30.24 -14.21
CA PHE A 90 7.45 -30.47 -14.36
C PHE A 90 6.71 -30.71 -13.03
N PHE A 91 7.37 -31.29 -12.03
CA PHE A 91 6.76 -31.50 -10.72
C PHE A 91 6.55 -30.16 -9.99
N GLY A 92 7.55 -29.28 -10.02
CA GLY A 92 7.38 -27.93 -9.48
C GLY A 92 6.29 -27.15 -10.18
N LEU A 93 6.19 -27.27 -11.51
CA LEU A 93 5.14 -26.62 -12.29
C LEU A 93 3.74 -27.10 -11.88
N SER A 94 3.52 -28.42 -11.77
CA SER A 94 2.21 -28.95 -11.41
C SER A 94 1.83 -28.59 -9.97
N ALA A 95 2.78 -28.65 -9.03
CA ALA A 95 2.55 -28.24 -7.64
C ALA A 95 2.15 -26.76 -7.53
N ALA A 96 2.82 -25.87 -8.27
CA ALA A 96 2.49 -24.44 -8.28
C ALA A 96 1.15 -24.15 -8.97
N LEU A 97 0.80 -24.86 -10.04
CA LEU A 97 -0.52 -24.72 -10.66
C LEU A 97 -1.63 -25.16 -9.72
N VAL A 98 -1.44 -26.26 -8.97
CA VAL A 98 -2.39 -26.70 -7.94
C VAL A 98 -2.48 -25.66 -6.82
N PHE A 99 -1.34 -25.12 -6.37
CA PHE A 99 -1.32 -24.07 -5.35
C PHE A 99 -2.09 -22.82 -5.80
N ILE A 100 -1.80 -22.30 -7.00
CA ILE A 100 -2.50 -21.15 -7.59
C ILE A 100 -4.00 -21.43 -7.73
N ALA A 101 -4.38 -22.63 -8.18
CA ALA A 101 -5.78 -23.01 -8.28
C ALA A 101 -6.47 -22.99 -6.90
N LEU A 102 -5.82 -23.52 -5.86
CA LEU A 102 -6.35 -23.57 -4.50
C LEU A 102 -6.54 -22.17 -3.88
N ILE A 103 -5.56 -21.27 -4.03
CA ILE A 103 -5.65 -19.90 -3.51
C ILE A 103 -6.64 -19.02 -4.30
N THR A 104 -6.87 -19.35 -5.58
CA THR A 104 -7.88 -18.64 -6.38
C THR A 104 -9.31 -18.93 -5.89
N VAL A 105 -9.56 -20.09 -5.26
CA VAL A 105 -10.89 -20.46 -4.74
C VAL A 105 -11.43 -19.45 -3.70
N PRO A 106 -10.73 -19.14 -2.59
CA PRO A 106 -11.21 -18.16 -1.62
C PRO A 106 -11.36 -16.76 -2.23
N TYR A 107 -10.46 -16.35 -3.14
CA TYR A 107 -10.59 -15.08 -3.86
C TYR A 107 -11.89 -15.00 -4.70
N VAL A 108 -12.18 -16.05 -5.47
CA VAL A 108 -13.42 -16.12 -6.26
C VAL A 108 -14.64 -16.15 -5.35
N LEU A 109 -14.58 -16.82 -4.19
CA LEU A 109 -15.66 -16.84 -3.23
C LEU A 109 -15.93 -15.45 -2.64
N GLU A 110 -14.88 -14.71 -2.28
CA GLU A 110 -14.98 -13.35 -1.78
C GLU A 110 -15.59 -12.41 -2.83
N TRP A 111 -15.12 -12.51 -4.08
CA TRP A 111 -15.67 -11.74 -5.19
C TRP A 111 -17.16 -12.06 -5.42
N ARG A 112 -17.54 -13.35 -5.41
CA ARG A 112 -18.94 -13.79 -5.53
C ARG A 112 -19.83 -13.29 -4.40
N ARG A 113 -19.26 -12.98 -3.23
CA ARG A 113 -19.99 -12.48 -2.05
C ARG A 113 -20.02 -10.95 -1.95
N GLY A 114 -19.48 -10.24 -2.96
CA GLY A 114 -19.46 -8.78 -2.96
C GLY A 114 -18.43 -8.19 -1.98
N GLY A 115 -17.42 -8.95 -1.56
CA GLY A 115 -16.38 -8.43 -0.66
C GLY A 115 -15.54 -7.31 -1.25
N LEU A 116 -15.62 -7.13 -2.58
CA LEU A 116 -14.92 -6.12 -3.37
C LEU A 116 -15.88 -5.10 -4.01
N ASP A 117 -17.15 -5.07 -3.61
CA ASP A 117 -18.11 -4.09 -4.13
C ASP A 117 -17.90 -2.74 -3.43
N TRP A 118 -17.89 -1.65 -4.22
CA TRP A 118 -17.59 -0.28 -3.78
C TRP A 118 -18.78 0.68 -3.93
N ASP A 119 -19.96 0.14 -4.26
CA ASP A 119 -21.20 0.87 -4.47
C ASP A 119 -22.12 0.86 -3.25
#